data_AF-A0A0A0HWH8-F1
#
_entry.id   AF-A0A0A0HWH8-F1
#
_cell.length_a   1.000
_cell.length_b   1.000
_cell.length_c   1.000
_cell.angle_alpha   90.00
_cell.angle_beta   90.00
_cell.angle_gamma   90.00
#
_symmetry.space_group_name_H-M   'P 1'
#
loop_
_entity.id
_entity.type
_entity.pdbx_description
1 polymer ?
#
loop_
_entity_poly.entity_id
_entity_poly.type
_entity_poly.pdbx_seq_one_letter_code
_entity_poly.pdbx_strand_id
1 'polypeptide(L)'
;MANLQQVNENFILVGEARINKDLDRYVKTEPSGKNGWMKKRLNLGVKISDTNNIYVGLEAGFWSDEAIERTKNETGKDERGKDKKKQNWIYRSDKQEDGTNKTTKIPFDKRFDEDVIETIPYFNKITVALENEIANVNGDNGKLIKQTKTDSNGNPILIQKEFIFTGDAIDYIQKHLKNGQKIYMYGHTEINQYVNKMGELKTNFNRVIDQIRLARKDEENQAIGTTNFYMTKDSFDKSDFKHSRKYYIQGHRTYKREDKVVVPVPVTYILDFSNPKVNWEDEAIKERVEYLTGVFAENIKRDKVYKTSWRYMIFEGNSEVELTEKDLSNDLKKRVKLGFITLEQAIKQMRGNSIGNKIKELRLVMPVGEEDKTLMEEYEIEDLVPPVIENKVNEVEEKAKQEEEEKQEQVKQDVTAQFDAMFK
;
A
#
# COMPACT_ATOMS: atom_id res chain seq x y z
N MET A 1 -3.55 14.84 7.26
CA MET A 1 -2.91 13.88 6.34
C MET A 1 -3.03 14.48 4.96
N ALA A 2 -1.92 14.90 4.37
CA ALA A 2 -1.91 15.24 2.94
C ALA A 2 -1.92 13.90 2.19
N ASN A 3 -2.88 13.69 1.28
CA ASN A 3 -2.79 12.59 0.33
C ASN A 3 -1.60 12.89 -0.56
N LEU A 4 -0.62 12.00 -0.52
CA LEU A 4 0.69 12.18 -1.10
C LEU A 4 0.79 11.32 -2.35
N GLN A 5 1.51 11.87 -3.33
CA GLN A 5 1.46 11.48 -4.73
C GLN A 5 1.83 10.02 -4.96
N GLN A 6 1.19 9.43 -5.98
CA GLN A 6 1.51 8.10 -6.49
C GLN A 6 2.99 8.04 -6.85
N VAL A 7 3.70 7.05 -6.31
CA VAL A 7 5.02 6.69 -6.80
C VAL A 7 4.81 5.89 -8.08
N ASN A 8 5.71 6.03 -9.05
CA ASN A 8 5.78 5.14 -10.21
C ASN A 8 6.26 3.74 -9.79
N GLU A 9 5.48 3.06 -8.95
CA GLU A 9 5.75 1.73 -8.44
C GLU A 9 4.45 0.95 -8.37
N ASN A 10 4.46 -0.16 -9.10
CA ASN A 10 3.34 -1.08 -9.17
C ASN A 10 3.74 -2.41 -8.55
N PHE A 11 2.77 -3.16 -8.08
CA PHE A 11 2.95 -4.50 -7.55
C PHE A 11 1.90 -5.48 -8.08
N ILE A 12 2.28 -6.75 -8.10
CA ILE A 12 1.42 -7.89 -8.37
C ILE A 12 1.57 -8.86 -7.20
N LEU A 13 0.45 -9.23 -6.59
CA LEU A 13 0.38 -10.28 -5.59
C LEU A 13 -0.50 -11.42 -6.10
N VAL A 14 0.00 -12.65 -6.01
CA VAL A 14 -0.79 -13.88 -6.18
C VAL A 14 -0.61 -14.72 -4.93
N GLY A 15 -1.71 -15.04 -4.25
CA GLY A 15 -1.67 -15.79 -2.99
C GLY A 15 -3.05 -15.98 -2.39
N GLU A 16 -3.11 -16.57 -1.19
CA GLU A 16 -4.37 -16.83 -0.50
C GLU A 16 -4.82 -15.61 0.32
N ALA A 17 -6.08 -15.20 0.17
CA ALA A 17 -6.69 -14.17 0.99
C ALA A 17 -6.72 -14.57 2.47
N ARG A 18 -6.22 -13.69 3.34
CA ARG A 18 -6.25 -13.82 4.80
C ARG A 18 -7.18 -12.75 5.35
N ILE A 19 -8.44 -13.14 5.56
CA ILE A 19 -9.44 -12.28 6.19
C ILE A 19 -9.28 -12.39 7.70
N ASN A 20 -9.16 -11.25 8.38
CA ASN A 20 -9.06 -11.22 9.84
C ASN A 20 -10.36 -11.73 10.46
N LYS A 21 -10.27 -12.58 11.49
CA LYS A 21 -11.44 -13.04 12.26
C LYS A 21 -12.13 -11.88 12.97
N ASP A 22 -11.34 -10.92 13.41
CA ASP A 22 -11.81 -9.62 13.89
C ASP A 22 -12.14 -8.76 12.66
N LEU A 23 -13.43 -8.71 12.30
CA LEU A 23 -13.88 -8.01 11.10
C LEU A 23 -13.56 -6.52 11.14
N ASP A 24 -13.45 -5.90 12.32
CA ASP A 24 -13.04 -4.49 12.45
C ASP A 24 -11.58 -4.25 12.08
N ARG A 25 -10.75 -5.31 12.05
CA ARG A 25 -9.38 -5.25 11.53
C ARG A 25 -9.28 -5.56 10.05
N TYR A 26 -10.36 -6.09 9.46
CA TYR A 26 -10.47 -6.36 8.03
C TYR A 26 -11.12 -5.18 7.29
N VAL A 27 -12.32 -4.79 7.72
CA VAL A 27 -13.03 -3.60 7.22
C VAL A 27 -13.47 -2.77 8.42
N LYS A 28 -13.07 -1.51 8.45
CA LYS A 28 -13.46 -0.57 9.50
C LYS A 28 -14.07 0.68 8.91
N THR A 29 -15.19 1.13 9.47
CA THR A 29 -15.75 2.45 9.19
C THR A 29 -15.78 3.24 10.50
N GLU A 30 -15.09 4.37 10.55
CA GLU A 30 -14.94 5.17 11.78
C GLU A 30 -15.00 6.67 11.48
N PRO A 31 -15.48 7.51 12.42
CA PRO A 31 -15.38 8.95 12.31
C PRO A 31 -13.92 9.40 12.27
N SER A 32 -13.58 10.24 11.31
CA SER A 32 -12.29 10.94 11.22
C SER A 32 -12.42 12.34 11.83
N GLY A 33 -12.69 12.38 13.13
CA GLY A 33 -12.92 13.60 13.90
C GLY A 33 -14.39 13.83 14.28
N LYS A 34 -14.70 15.01 14.81
CA LYS A 34 -16.04 15.36 15.33
C LYS A 34 -16.99 15.99 14.30
N ASN A 35 -16.53 16.23 13.08
CA ASN A 35 -17.29 16.98 12.06
C ASN A 35 -18.29 16.12 11.27
N GLY A 36 -18.31 14.80 11.48
CA GLY A 36 -19.15 13.86 10.73
C GLY A 36 -18.51 13.33 9.44
N TRP A 37 -17.22 13.60 9.22
CA TRP A 37 -16.44 12.94 8.18
C TRP A 37 -16.14 11.50 8.62
N MET A 38 -16.48 10.53 7.78
CA MET A 38 -16.29 9.10 7.99
C MET A 38 -15.14 8.60 7.12
N LYS A 39 -14.46 7.59 7.65
CA LYS A 39 -13.33 6.93 7.01
C LYS A 39 -13.58 5.43 6.99
N LYS A 40 -13.64 4.85 5.80
CA LYS A 40 -13.78 3.41 5.58
C LYS A 40 -12.48 2.83 5.04
N ARG A 41 -11.98 1.77 5.65
CA ARG A 41 -10.72 1.13 5.29
C ARG A 41 -10.90 -0.36 5.13
N LEU A 42 -10.22 -0.92 4.15
CA LEU A 42 -9.96 -2.34 3.99
C LEU A 42 -8.49 -2.60 4.31
N ASN A 43 -8.21 -3.63 5.09
CA ASN A 43 -6.88 -4.13 5.36
C ASN A 43 -6.87 -5.65 5.09
N LEU A 44 -6.43 -6.03 3.90
CA LEU A 44 -6.45 -7.40 3.42
C LEU A 44 -5.04 -7.99 3.50
N GLY A 45 -4.91 -9.08 4.26
CA GLY A 45 -3.69 -9.89 4.24
C GLY A 45 -3.71 -10.86 3.05
N VAL A 46 -2.55 -11.09 2.44
CA VAL A 46 -2.36 -12.07 1.37
C VAL A 46 -1.18 -12.96 1.70
N LYS A 47 -1.45 -14.25 1.82
CA LYS A 47 -0.45 -15.28 2.09
C LYS A 47 0.16 -15.73 0.77
N ILE A 48 1.40 -15.33 0.54
CA ILE A 48 2.18 -15.72 -0.65
C ILE A 48 2.84 -17.08 -0.39
N SER A 49 3.40 -17.25 0.81
CA SER A 49 3.95 -18.50 1.33
C SER A 49 3.65 -18.62 2.82
N ASP A 50 4.08 -19.72 3.46
CA ASP A 50 3.98 -19.84 4.92
C ASP A 50 4.76 -18.75 5.67
N THR A 51 5.83 -18.24 5.05
CA THR A 51 6.75 -17.27 5.64
C THR A 51 6.52 -15.83 5.15
N ASN A 52 5.81 -15.62 4.04
CA ASN A 52 5.58 -14.29 3.44
C ASN A 52 4.09 -13.95 3.41
N ASN A 53 3.69 -12.97 4.23
CA ASN A 53 2.32 -12.48 4.34
C ASN A 53 2.31 -10.96 4.17
N ILE A 54 1.68 -10.49 3.11
CA ILE A 54 1.70 -9.09 2.71
C ILE A 54 0.34 -8.47 2.98
N TYR A 55 0.32 -7.26 3.54
CA TYR A 55 -0.90 -6.50 3.71
C TYR A 55 -1.04 -5.43 2.61
N VAL A 56 -2.26 -5.31 2.09
CA VAL A 56 -2.68 -4.30 1.13
C VAL A 56 -3.96 -3.64 1.63
N GLY A 57 -4.30 -2.46 1.12
CA GLY A 57 -5.47 -1.74 1.60
C GLY A 57 -6.19 -0.92 0.55
N LEU A 58 -7.40 -0.52 0.94
CA LEU A 58 -8.22 0.48 0.29
C LEU A 58 -8.72 1.45 1.35
N GLU A 59 -8.91 2.71 0.98
CA GLU A 59 -9.39 3.73 1.89
C GLU A 59 -10.37 4.67 1.17
N ALA A 60 -11.48 4.98 1.83
CA ALA A 60 -12.51 5.89 1.35
C ALA A 60 -12.88 6.89 2.44
N GLY A 61 -13.09 8.14 2.07
CA GLY A 61 -13.62 9.19 2.93
C GLY A 61 -14.97 9.70 2.41
N PHE A 62 -15.92 9.94 3.31
CA PHE A 62 -17.25 10.45 2.97
C PHE A 62 -17.91 11.12 4.18
N TRP A 63 -18.80 12.08 3.97
CA TRP A 63 -19.68 12.62 5.00
C TRP A 63 -20.75 11.60 5.39
N SER A 64 -21.01 11.46 6.69
CA SER A 64 -22.14 10.67 7.19
C SER A 64 -23.48 11.29 6.76
N ASP A 65 -24.51 10.46 6.65
CA ASP A 65 -25.86 10.91 6.34
C ASP A 65 -26.36 11.93 7.38
N GLU A 66 -26.04 11.73 8.66
CA GLU A 66 -26.35 12.68 9.73
C GLU A 66 -25.72 14.07 9.49
N ALA A 67 -24.46 14.11 9.04
CA ALA A 67 -23.78 15.37 8.78
C ALA A 67 -24.35 16.08 7.55
N ILE A 68 -24.70 15.32 6.51
CA ILE A 68 -25.37 15.85 5.31
C ILE A 68 -26.74 16.42 5.69
N GLU A 69 -27.52 15.67 6.45
CA GLU A 69 -28.87 16.07 6.86
C GLU A 69 -28.85 17.30 7.76
N ARG A 70 -27.93 17.36 8.74
CA ARG A 70 -27.74 18.52 9.63
C ARG A 70 -27.44 19.80 8.86
N THR A 71 -26.71 19.70 7.74
CA THR A 71 -26.25 20.86 6.95
C THR A 71 -27.04 21.09 5.67
N LYS A 72 -28.15 20.36 5.46
CA LYS A 72 -28.91 20.36 4.19
C LYS A 72 -29.43 21.73 3.76
N ASN A 73 -29.73 22.59 4.75
CA ASN A 73 -30.28 23.94 4.59
C ASN A 73 -29.20 25.03 4.63
N GLU A 74 -27.94 24.67 4.88
CA GLU A 74 -26.85 25.64 4.91
C GLU A 74 -26.50 26.08 3.48
N THR A 75 -26.10 27.35 3.33
CA THR A 75 -25.69 27.92 2.05
C THR A 75 -24.43 28.77 2.20
N GLY A 76 -23.69 28.92 1.11
CA GLY A 76 -22.44 29.67 1.07
C GLY A 76 -21.24 28.93 1.65
N LYS A 77 -20.16 29.68 1.86
CA LYS A 77 -18.88 29.18 2.34
C LYS A 77 -18.64 29.58 3.79
N ASP A 78 -17.88 28.77 4.51
CA ASP A 78 -17.34 29.13 5.82
C ASP A 78 -16.19 30.13 5.69
N GLU A 79 -15.69 30.62 6.82
CA GLU A 79 -14.54 31.54 6.92
C GLU A 79 -13.26 31.02 6.25
N ARG A 80 -13.18 29.70 6.00
CA ARG A 80 -12.05 29.01 5.35
C ARG A 80 -12.32 28.73 3.87
N GLY A 81 -13.40 29.28 3.31
CA GLY A 81 -13.77 29.12 1.91
C GLY A 81 -14.34 27.76 1.54
N LYS A 82 -14.70 26.90 2.52
CA LYS A 82 -15.29 25.58 2.29
C LYS A 82 -16.81 25.65 2.33
N ASP A 83 -17.47 24.78 1.57
CA ASP A 83 -18.94 24.75 1.54
C ASP A 83 -19.49 24.37 2.94
N LYS A 84 -20.43 25.20 3.43
CA LYS A 84 -21.12 24.95 4.69
C LYS A 84 -21.93 23.65 4.61
N LYS A 85 -22.76 23.55 3.56
CA LYS A 85 -23.47 22.33 3.18
C LYS A 85 -22.50 21.16 2.91
N LYS A 86 -22.67 20.07 3.66
CA LYS A 86 -21.92 18.84 3.44
C LYS A 86 -22.61 17.98 2.41
N GLN A 87 -21.84 17.46 1.47
CA GLN A 87 -22.30 16.57 0.43
C GLN A 87 -21.16 15.67 -0.02
N ASN A 88 -21.49 14.43 -0.35
CA ASN A 88 -20.55 13.50 -0.94
C ASN A 88 -20.42 13.79 -2.44
N TRP A 89 -19.17 13.86 -2.88
CA TRP A 89 -18.78 14.01 -4.28
C TRP A 89 -17.64 13.03 -4.52
N ILE A 90 -17.62 12.44 -5.72
CA ILE A 90 -16.46 11.69 -6.17
C ILE A 90 -15.60 12.67 -6.96
N TYR A 91 -14.40 12.92 -6.45
CA TYR A 91 -13.43 13.81 -7.08
C TYR A 91 -12.46 12.98 -7.90
N ARG A 92 -12.21 13.41 -9.13
CA ARG A 92 -11.24 12.78 -10.04
C ARG A 92 -10.34 13.84 -10.63
N SER A 93 -9.03 13.64 -10.53
CA SER A 93 -8.05 14.55 -11.09
C SER A 93 -7.40 13.90 -12.29
N ASP A 94 -7.60 14.47 -13.47
CA ASP A 94 -6.98 14.01 -14.71
C ASP A 94 -5.89 14.98 -15.14
N LYS A 95 -4.69 14.45 -15.36
CA LYS A 95 -3.57 15.24 -15.87
C LYS A 95 -3.82 15.54 -17.35
N GLN A 96 -3.88 16.83 -17.68
CA GLN A 96 -4.04 17.34 -19.03
C GLN A 96 -2.69 17.33 -19.77
N GLU A 97 -2.72 17.47 -21.10
CA GLU A 97 -1.53 17.51 -21.95
C GLU A 97 -0.57 18.65 -21.57
N ASP A 98 -1.11 19.78 -21.10
CA ASP A 98 -0.35 20.94 -20.61
C ASP A 98 0.27 20.73 -19.21
N GLY A 99 0.05 19.55 -18.61
CA GLY A 99 0.53 19.17 -17.29
C GLY A 99 -0.31 19.69 -16.12
N THR A 100 -1.42 20.40 -16.38
CA THR A 100 -2.38 20.80 -15.34
C THR A 100 -3.28 19.65 -14.93
N ASN A 101 -3.86 19.70 -13.73
CA ASN A 101 -4.83 18.71 -13.28
C ASN A 101 -6.25 19.29 -13.41
N LYS A 102 -7.12 18.61 -14.14
CA LYS A 102 -8.55 18.91 -14.18
C LYS A 102 -9.27 18.06 -13.16
N THR A 103 -9.85 18.68 -12.14
CA THR A 103 -10.68 17.96 -11.16
C THR A 103 -12.14 17.91 -11.62
N THR A 104 -12.61 16.73 -12.00
CA THR A 104 -14.03 16.46 -12.24
C THR A 104 -14.72 16.11 -10.93
N LYS A 105 -15.92 16.68 -10.72
CA LYS A 105 -16.81 16.33 -9.60
C LYS A 105 -17.98 15.50 -10.13
N ILE A 106 -18.17 14.30 -9.59
CA ILE A 106 -19.28 13.42 -9.95
C ILE A 106 -20.25 13.38 -8.76
N PRO A 107 -21.56 13.63 -8.98
CA PRO A 107 -22.58 13.45 -7.96
C PRO A 107 -22.55 12.02 -7.38
N PHE A 108 -22.65 11.89 -6.06
CA PHE A 108 -22.49 10.59 -5.40
C PHE A 108 -23.61 9.60 -5.71
N ASP A 109 -24.81 10.08 -6.04
CA ASP A 109 -25.95 9.28 -6.49
C ASP A 109 -25.72 8.68 -7.89
N LYS A 110 -24.85 9.28 -8.70
CA LYS A 110 -24.46 8.79 -10.04
C LYS A 110 -23.37 7.74 -10.02
N ARG A 111 -22.91 7.30 -8.84
CA ARG A 111 -21.76 6.37 -8.72
C ARG A 111 -22.00 4.95 -9.23
N PHE A 112 -23.25 4.58 -9.45
CA PHE A 112 -23.66 3.29 -10.01
C PHE A 112 -24.24 3.42 -11.42
N ASP A 113 -24.23 4.62 -12.00
CA ASP A 113 -24.73 4.87 -13.35
C ASP A 113 -23.69 4.36 -14.36
N GLU A 114 -24.06 3.35 -15.16
CA GLU A 114 -23.15 2.69 -16.11
C GLU A 114 -22.59 3.68 -17.13
N ASP A 115 -23.43 4.59 -17.65
CA ASP A 115 -23.02 5.62 -18.59
C ASP A 115 -21.95 6.54 -17.98
N VAL A 116 -22.08 6.86 -16.68
CA VAL A 116 -21.08 7.66 -15.98
C VAL A 116 -19.80 6.87 -15.78
N ILE A 117 -19.89 5.62 -15.35
CA ILE A 117 -18.72 4.75 -15.11
C ILE A 117 -17.93 4.57 -16.41
N GLU A 118 -18.58 4.34 -17.55
CA GLU A 118 -17.91 4.13 -18.85
C GLU A 118 -17.07 5.34 -19.28
N THR A 119 -17.49 6.57 -18.95
CA THR A 119 -16.72 7.78 -19.26
C THR A 119 -15.44 7.93 -18.43
N ILE A 120 -15.30 7.20 -17.31
CA ILE A 120 -14.16 7.31 -16.42
C ILE A 120 -12.98 6.47 -16.96
N PRO A 121 -11.75 7.02 -17.02
CA PRO A 121 -10.58 6.24 -17.40
C PRO A 121 -10.34 5.05 -16.45
N TYR A 122 -9.83 3.94 -16.99
CA TYR A 122 -9.64 2.70 -16.22
C TYR A 122 -8.74 2.89 -14.98
N PHE A 123 -7.69 3.73 -15.06
CA PHE A 123 -6.77 3.99 -13.95
C PHE A 123 -7.39 4.79 -12.80
N ASN A 124 -8.60 5.32 -13.00
CA ASN A 124 -9.41 5.96 -11.96
C ASN A 124 -10.46 5.03 -11.37
N LYS A 125 -10.46 3.74 -11.71
CA LYS A 125 -11.44 2.75 -11.25
C LYS A 125 -10.74 1.67 -10.44
N ILE A 126 -11.48 1.10 -9.49
CA ILE A 126 -11.08 -0.16 -8.85
C ILE A 126 -11.83 -1.29 -9.54
N THR A 127 -11.10 -2.27 -10.03
CA THR A 127 -11.68 -3.43 -10.72
C THR A 127 -11.72 -4.63 -9.79
N VAL A 128 -12.90 -5.21 -9.61
CA VAL A 128 -13.10 -6.38 -8.73
C VAL A 128 -13.79 -7.50 -9.47
N ALA A 129 -13.19 -8.70 -9.48
CA ALA A 129 -13.75 -9.90 -10.12
C ALA A 129 -13.66 -11.12 -9.18
N LEU A 130 -14.61 -11.21 -8.24
CA LEU A 130 -14.62 -12.21 -7.16
C LEU A 130 -15.74 -13.25 -7.30
N GLU A 131 -16.56 -13.13 -8.35
CA GLU A 131 -17.70 -14.01 -8.60
C GLU A 131 -17.53 -14.71 -9.94
N ASN A 132 -17.91 -15.98 -10.01
CA ASN A 132 -17.96 -16.73 -11.26
C ASN A 132 -19.24 -16.39 -12.02
N GLU A 133 -19.14 -16.26 -13.32
CA GLU A 133 -20.30 -16.18 -14.19
C GLU A 133 -21.01 -17.54 -14.24
N ILE A 134 -22.34 -17.54 -14.13
CA ILE A 134 -23.17 -18.75 -14.07
C ILE A 134 -24.06 -18.82 -15.32
N ALA A 135 -24.07 -19.98 -15.99
CA ALA A 135 -25.03 -20.34 -17.02
C ALA A 135 -26.09 -21.31 -16.47
N ASN A 136 -27.31 -21.21 -17.00
CA ASN A 136 -28.31 -22.25 -16.81
C ASN A 136 -28.17 -23.26 -17.95
N VAL A 137 -27.98 -24.53 -17.60
CA VAL A 137 -27.82 -25.65 -18.53
C VAL A 137 -28.90 -26.69 -18.23
N ASN A 138 -29.37 -27.41 -19.25
CA ASN A 138 -30.36 -28.46 -19.05
C ASN A 138 -29.71 -29.66 -18.35
N GLY A 139 -30.24 -30.04 -17.20
CA GLY A 139 -29.89 -31.28 -16.54
C GLY A 139 -30.61 -32.48 -17.17
N ASP A 140 -30.15 -33.68 -16.84
CA ASP A 140 -30.63 -34.97 -17.39
C ASP A 140 -32.14 -35.22 -17.17
N ASN A 141 -32.76 -34.51 -16.23
CA ASN A 141 -34.19 -34.58 -15.90
C ASN A 141 -35.02 -33.41 -16.47
N GLY A 142 -34.47 -32.63 -17.40
CA GLY A 142 -35.12 -31.44 -17.95
C GLY A 142 -35.16 -30.23 -17.01
N LYS A 143 -34.55 -30.31 -15.82
CA LYS A 143 -34.42 -29.18 -14.90
C LYS A 143 -33.18 -28.36 -15.22
N LEU A 144 -33.31 -27.04 -15.24
CA LEU A 144 -32.15 -26.15 -15.36
C LEU A 144 -31.24 -26.27 -14.14
N ILE A 145 -29.98 -26.60 -14.38
CA ILE A 145 -28.89 -26.60 -13.41
C ILE A 145 -28.00 -25.39 -13.63
N LYS A 146 -27.47 -24.82 -12.54
CA LYS A 146 -26.54 -23.70 -12.58
C LYS A 146 -25.11 -24.23 -12.69
N GLN A 147 -24.40 -23.87 -13.75
CA GLN A 147 -23.01 -24.24 -13.97
C GLN A 147 -22.15 -23.00 -14.15
N THR A 148 -20.94 -23.01 -13.58
CA THR A 148 -19.94 -21.96 -13.82
C THR A 148 -19.51 -21.97 -15.29
N LYS A 149 -19.59 -20.83 -15.96
CA LYS A 149 -19.04 -20.66 -17.30
C LYS A 149 -17.51 -20.74 -17.24
N THR A 150 -16.93 -21.37 -18.25
CA THR A 150 -15.48 -21.47 -18.39
C THR A 150 -15.02 -20.97 -19.74
N ASP A 151 -13.80 -20.43 -19.80
CA ASP A 151 -13.12 -20.10 -21.06
C ASP A 151 -12.67 -21.37 -21.82
N SER A 152 -12.03 -21.17 -22.98
CA SER A 152 -11.51 -22.26 -23.82
C SER A 152 -10.47 -23.15 -23.11
N ASN A 153 -9.87 -22.66 -22.03
CA ASN A 153 -8.84 -23.35 -21.25
C ASN A 153 -9.42 -23.99 -19.97
N GLY A 154 -10.75 -23.94 -19.79
CA GLY A 154 -11.42 -24.51 -18.61
C GLY A 154 -11.31 -23.65 -17.35
N ASN A 155 -10.89 -22.39 -17.45
CA ASN A 155 -10.87 -21.47 -16.32
C ASN A 155 -12.24 -20.81 -16.13
N PRO A 156 -12.70 -20.60 -14.89
CA PRO A 156 -13.93 -19.85 -14.62
C PRO A 156 -13.90 -18.45 -15.24
N ILE A 157 -14.97 -18.08 -15.95
CA ILE A 157 -15.19 -16.70 -16.38
C ILE A 157 -15.67 -15.92 -15.15
N LEU A 158 -15.04 -14.78 -14.88
CA LEU A 158 -15.34 -13.97 -13.70
C LEU A 158 -16.19 -12.76 -14.08
N ILE A 159 -17.15 -12.42 -13.21
CA ILE A 159 -17.93 -11.19 -13.34
C ILE A 159 -17.04 -10.02 -12.92
N GLN A 160 -16.66 -9.18 -13.89
CA GLN A 160 -15.91 -7.96 -13.63
C GLN A 160 -16.84 -6.84 -13.20
N LYS A 161 -16.52 -6.19 -12.08
CA LYS A 161 -17.18 -4.97 -11.61
C LYS A 161 -16.18 -3.84 -11.47
N GLU A 162 -16.59 -2.66 -11.89
CA GLU A 162 -15.78 -1.44 -11.78
C GLU A 162 -16.42 -0.48 -10.79
N PHE A 163 -15.59 0.11 -9.93
CA PHE A 163 -16.04 1.02 -8.89
C PHE A 163 -15.33 2.37 -9.02
N ILE A 164 -16.13 3.44 -9.10
CA ILE A 164 -15.63 4.82 -9.06
C ILE A 164 -15.63 5.41 -7.65
N PHE A 165 -16.17 4.72 -6.65
CA PHE A 165 -16.02 5.06 -5.24
C PHE A 165 -15.40 3.90 -4.49
N THR A 166 -14.27 4.15 -3.83
CA THR A 166 -13.51 3.13 -3.10
C THR A 166 -14.33 2.44 -2.01
N GLY A 167 -15.28 3.15 -1.37
CA GLY A 167 -16.13 2.56 -0.34
C GLY A 167 -17.02 1.43 -0.87
N ASP A 168 -17.55 1.57 -2.10
CA ASP A 168 -18.38 0.54 -2.73
C ASP A 168 -17.53 -0.69 -3.12
N ALA A 169 -16.28 -0.47 -3.58
CA ALA A 169 -15.34 -1.56 -3.83
C ALA A 169 -15.02 -2.34 -2.55
N ILE A 170 -14.82 -1.64 -1.43
CA ILE A 170 -14.59 -2.26 -0.11
C ILE A 170 -15.80 -3.11 0.28
N ASP A 171 -17.03 -2.59 0.14
CA ASP A 171 -18.26 -3.34 0.44
C ASP A 171 -18.37 -4.62 -0.40
N TYR A 172 -18.07 -4.50 -1.69
CA TYR A 172 -18.12 -5.64 -2.59
C TYR A 172 -17.05 -6.69 -2.24
N ILE A 173 -15.80 -6.28 -1.98
CA ILE A 173 -14.73 -7.19 -1.54
C ILE A 173 -15.11 -7.86 -0.22
N GLN A 174 -15.64 -7.10 0.76
CA GLN A 174 -16.06 -7.64 2.04
C GLN A 174 -17.13 -8.72 1.91
N LYS A 175 -18.09 -8.51 0.99
CA LYS A 175 -19.22 -9.40 0.78
C LYS A 175 -18.84 -10.67 0.00
N HIS A 176 -17.95 -10.55 -0.98
CA HIS A 176 -17.71 -11.61 -1.97
C HIS A 176 -16.38 -12.37 -1.77
N LEU A 177 -15.38 -11.76 -1.14
CA LEU A 177 -14.11 -12.43 -0.84
C LEU A 177 -14.26 -13.34 0.39
N LYS A 178 -13.74 -14.57 0.27
CA LYS A 178 -13.72 -15.57 1.34
C LYS A 178 -12.28 -15.87 1.74
N ASN A 179 -12.09 -16.11 3.04
CA ASN A 179 -10.79 -16.50 3.57
C ASN A 179 -10.27 -17.78 2.89
N GLY A 180 -8.99 -17.79 2.51
CA GLY A 180 -8.34 -18.90 1.83
C GLY A 180 -8.55 -18.93 0.31
N GLN A 181 -9.37 -18.04 -0.28
CA GLN A 181 -9.46 -17.96 -1.74
C GLN A 181 -8.14 -17.47 -2.32
N LYS A 182 -7.65 -18.15 -3.36
CA LYS A 182 -6.49 -17.69 -4.12
C LYS A 182 -6.90 -16.51 -4.99
N ILE A 183 -6.20 -15.40 -4.85
CA ILE A 183 -6.46 -14.14 -5.53
C ILE A 183 -5.23 -13.65 -6.28
N TYR A 184 -5.50 -12.97 -7.38
CA TYR A 184 -4.55 -12.10 -8.06
C TYR A 184 -4.92 -10.66 -7.71
N MET A 185 -3.91 -9.85 -7.41
CA MET A 185 -4.06 -8.42 -7.20
C MET A 185 -3.00 -7.66 -7.95
N TYR A 186 -3.41 -6.53 -8.52
CA TYR A 186 -2.54 -5.51 -9.06
C TYR A 186 -2.83 -4.19 -8.35
N GLY A 187 -1.78 -3.41 -8.11
CA GLY A 187 -1.89 -2.16 -7.39
C GLY A 187 -0.63 -1.33 -7.47
N HIS A 188 -0.61 -0.23 -6.73
CA HIS A 188 0.50 0.71 -6.66
C HIS A 188 0.89 1.06 -5.23
N THR A 189 2.10 1.58 -5.07
CA THR A 189 2.61 2.04 -3.78
C THR A 189 2.46 3.56 -3.64
N GLU A 190 1.79 4.02 -2.60
CA GLU A 190 1.74 5.43 -2.19
C GLU A 190 2.74 5.72 -1.07
N ILE A 191 3.39 6.88 -1.12
CA ILE A 191 4.22 7.40 -0.02
C ILE A 191 3.33 8.21 0.90
N ASN A 192 3.28 7.85 2.18
CA ASN A 192 2.58 8.63 3.20
C ASN A 192 3.57 9.10 4.26
N GLN A 193 3.88 10.39 4.25
CA GLN A 193 4.73 11.04 5.23
C GLN A 193 3.90 11.79 6.26
N TYR A 194 4.23 11.61 7.53
CA TYR A 194 3.58 12.32 8.64
C TYR A 194 4.58 12.54 9.78
N VAL A 195 4.39 13.61 10.51
CA VAL A 195 5.12 13.85 11.75
C VAL A 195 4.39 13.13 12.88
N ASN A 196 5.10 12.27 13.60
CA ASN A 196 4.52 11.59 14.75
C ASN A 196 4.41 12.55 15.96
N LYS A 197 3.82 12.09 17.06
CA LYS A 197 3.68 12.91 18.28
C LYS A 197 5.01 13.36 18.90
N MET A 198 6.12 12.71 18.53
CA MET A 198 7.47 13.03 19.01
C MET A 198 8.20 14.02 18.09
N GLY A 199 7.54 14.56 17.06
CA GLY A 199 8.15 15.47 16.10
C GLY A 199 8.99 14.78 15.02
N GLU A 200 8.98 13.44 14.96
CA GLU A 200 9.76 12.69 13.97
C GLU A 200 8.97 12.50 12.68
N LEU A 201 9.61 12.77 11.55
CA LEU A 201 9.09 12.39 10.24
C LEU A 201 9.06 10.86 10.12
N LYS A 202 7.87 10.31 9.88
CA LYS A 202 7.67 8.90 9.54
C LYS A 202 7.19 8.80 8.11
N THR A 203 7.74 7.84 7.38
CA THR A 203 7.33 7.48 6.03
C THR A 203 6.71 6.09 6.07
N ASN A 204 5.48 5.98 5.56
CA ASN A 204 4.82 4.71 5.29
C ASN A 204 4.68 4.52 3.79
N PHE A 205 4.97 3.31 3.31
CA PHE A 205 4.69 2.89 1.95
C PHE A 205 3.41 2.06 1.96
N ASN A 206 2.32 2.63 1.48
CA ASN A 206 1.01 1.99 1.47
C ASN A 206 0.81 1.28 0.14
N ARG A 207 0.46 -0.01 0.16
CA ARG A 207 0.10 -0.79 -1.03
C ARG A 207 -1.40 -0.68 -1.27
N VAL A 208 -1.79 0.05 -2.31
CA VAL A 208 -3.18 0.33 -2.67
C VAL A 208 -3.62 -0.62 -3.77
N ILE A 209 -4.84 -1.16 -3.66
CA ILE A 209 -5.40 -2.10 -4.63
C ILE A 209 -6.02 -1.33 -5.80
N ASP A 210 -5.62 -1.65 -7.03
CA ASP A 210 -6.28 -1.15 -8.25
C ASP A 210 -7.18 -2.24 -8.86
N GLN A 211 -6.73 -3.49 -8.79
CA GLN A 211 -7.47 -4.65 -9.26
C GLN A 211 -7.35 -5.82 -8.30
N ILE A 212 -8.45 -6.52 -8.07
CA ILE A 212 -8.48 -7.82 -7.38
C ILE A 212 -9.40 -8.80 -8.10
N ARG A 213 -8.92 -10.02 -8.33
CA ARG A 213 -9.71 -11.10 -8.91
C ARG A 213 -9.38 -12.45 -8.29
N LEU A 214 -10.23 -13.44 -8.50
CA LEU A 214 -9.84 -14.83 -8.26
C LEU A 214 -8.66 -15.18 -9.18
N ALA A 215 -7.65 -15.85 -8.61
CA ALA A 215 -6.51 -16.34 -9.37
C ALA A 215 -6.94 -17.49 -10.29
N ARG A 216 -6.29 -17.60 -11.45
CA ARG A 216 -6.44 -18.79 -12.31
C ARG A 216 -5.74 -19.98 -11.66
N LYS A 217 -6.06 -21.19 -12.11
CA LYS A 217 -5.54 -22.42 -11.51
C LYS A 217 -4.02 -22.55 -11.66
N ASP A 218 -3.49 -22.05 -12.76
CA ASP A 218 -2.10 -22.11 -13.20
C ASP A 218 -1.23 -20.96 -12.70
N GLU A 219 -1.81 -19.92 -12.10
CA GLU A 219 -1.02 -18.78 -11.61
C GLU A 219 -0.22 -19.15 -10.37
N GLU A 220 1.10 -19.01 -10.41
CA GLU A 220 1.96 -19.26 -9.27
C GLU A 220 1.87 -18.16 -8.21
N ASN A 221 2.08 -18.53 -6.94
CA ASN A 221 2.14 -17.56 -5.87
C ASN A 221 3.38 -16.67 -6.05
N GLN A 222 3.17 -15.36 -6.03
CA GLN A 222 4.24 -14.40 -6.25
C GLN A 222 3.92 -13.06 -5.59
N ALA A 223 4.95 -12.33 -5.21
CA ALA A 223 4.84 -10.97 -4.73
C ALA A 223 5.95 -10.14 -5.35
N ILE A 224 5.64 -9.55 -6.50
CA ILE A 224 6.60 -8.84 -7.32
C ILE A 224 6.14 -7.41 -7.54
N GLY A 225 7.07 -6.54 -7.85
CA GLY A 225 6.77 -5.20 -8.31
C GLY A 225 7.83 -4.68 -9.25
N THR A 226 7.55 -3.52 -9.83
CA THR A 226 8.50 -2.76 -10.63
C THR A 226 8.67 -1.39 -9.98
N THR A 227 9.91 -0.97 -9.79
CA THR A 227 10.22 0.31 -9.15
C THR A 227 11.29 1.04 -9.92
N ASN A 228 11.21 2.36 -9.87
CA ASN A 228 12.29 3.25 -10.24
C ASN A 228 12.84 3.86 -8.96
N PHE A 229 14.16 3.84 -8.81
CA PHE A 229 14.80 4.49 -7.67
C PHE A 229 16.09 5.17 -8.07
N TYR A 230 16.48 6.10 -7.21
CA TYR A 230 17.58 7.01 -7.41
C TYR A 230 18.72 6.67 -6.45
N MET A 231 19.94 6.70 -6.95
CA MET A 231 21.14 6.35 -6.21
C MET A 231 22.28 7.31 -6.49
N THR A 232 23.22 7.33 -5.55
CA THR A 232 24.50 8.05 -5.61
C THR A 232 25.65 7.04 -5.50
N LYS A 233 26.89 7.51 -5.61
CA LYS A 233 28.08 6.65 -5.51
C LYS A 233 28.14 5.81 -4.22
N ASP A 234 27.67 6.35 -3.11
CA ASP A 234 27.75 5.72 -1.79
C ASP A 234 26.55 4.82 -1.48
N SER A 235 25.68 4.60 -2.47
CA SER A 235 24.45 3.81 -2.31
C SER A 235 24.69 2.30 -2.18
N PHE A 236 25.82 1.79 -2.67
CA PHE A 236 26.07 0.35 -2.75
C PHE A 236 26.97 -0.17 -1.62
N ASP A 237 26.38 -0.89 -0.68
CA ASP A 237 27.08 -1.48 0.46
C ASP A 237 27.38 -2.96 0.25
N LYS A 238 28.68 -3.28 0.27
CA LYS A 238 29.25 -4.63 0.09
C LYS A 238 29.75 -5.26 1.39
N SER A 239 29.74 -4.53 2.50
CA SER A 239 30.45 -4.88 3.73
C SER A 239 29.93 -6.17 4.38
N ASP A 240 28.62 -6.40 4.33
CA ASP A 240 27.96 -7.53 4.99
C ASP A 240 27.87 -8.80 4.12
N PHE A 241 28.25 -8.73 2.84
CA PHE A 241 28.06 -9.85 1.90
C PHE A 241 28.74 -11.14 2.36
N LYS A 242 29.90 -11.07 3.00
CA LYS A 242 30.62 -12.26 3.50
C LYS A 242 29.84 -13.00 4.60
N HIS A 243 29.03 -12.29 5.38
CA HIS A 243 28.29 -12.85 6.51
C HIS A 243 26.86 -13.22 6.12
N SER A 244 26.14 -12.31 5.46
CA SER A 244 24.72 -12.50 5.14
C SER A 244 24.44 -12.98 3.73
N ARG A 245 25.43 -12.94 2.83
CA ARG A 245 25.25 -13.14 1.37
C ARG A 245 24.23 -12.17 0.76
N LYS A 246 24.10 -10.98 1.36
CA LYS A 246 23.26 -9.90 0.86
C LYS A 246 24.10 -8.68 0.52
N TYR A 247 23.70 -7.98 -0.54
CA TYR A 247 24.13 -6.61 -0.76
C TYR A 247 22.99 -5.66 -0.45
N TYR A 248 23.32 -4.52 0.16
CA TYR A 248 22.34 -3.49 0.48
C TYR A 248 22.55 -2.29 -0.44
N ILE A 249 21.44 -1.82 -1.01
CA ILE A 249 21.42 -0.69 -1.93
C ILE A 249 20.55 0.39 -1.28
N GLN A 250 21.20 1.43 -0.76
CA GLN A 250 20.54 2.60 -0.22
C GLN A 250 20.13 3.51 -1.37
N GLY A 251 18.83 3.72 -1.55
CA GLY A 251 18.31 4.55 -2.62
C GLY A 251 17.26 5.53 -2.14
N HIS A 252 16.71 6.26 -3.09
CA HIS A 252 15.61 7.18 -2.87
C HIS A 252 14.50 6.90 -3.86
N ARG A 253 13.26 6.83 -3.37
CA ARG A 253 12.09 7.09 -4.21
C ARG A 253 11.88 8.59 -4.26
N THR A 254 11.22 9.08 -5.30
CA THR A 254 10.94 10.52 -5.42
C THR A 254 9.47 10.78 -5.66
N TYR A 255 9.02 11.94 -5.18
CA TYR A 255 7.76 12.55 -5.58
C TYR A 255 7.99 14.04 -5.86
N LYS A 256 7.07 14.69 -6.59
CA LYS A 256 7.23 16.09 -7.03
C LYS A 256 6.22 16.98 -6.35
N ARG A 257 6.63 17.85 -5.42
CA ARG A 257 5.72 18.83 -4.80
C ARG A 257 5.05 19.75 -5.84
N GLU A 258 4.03 20.51 -5.42
CA GLU A 258 3.31 21.46 -6.29
C GLU A 258 4.25 22.49 -6.95
N ASP A 259 5.33 22.86 -6.25
CA ASP A 259 6.42 23.73 -6.73
C ASP A 259 7.41 23.03 -7.68
N LYS A 260 7.09 21.79 -8.12
CA LYS A 260 7.91 20.91 -8.97
C LYS A 260 9.23 20.46 -8.35
N VAL A 261 9.48 20.73 -7.07
CA VAL A 261 10.67 20.26 -6.36
C VAL A 261 10.62 18.76 -6.17
N VAL A 262 11.74 18.09 -6.47
CA VAL A 262 11.90 16.64 -6.33
C VAL A 262 12.30 16.32 -4.89
N VAL A 263 11.42 15.60 -4.20
CA VAL A 263 11.65 15.21 -2.81
C VAL A 263 12.14 13.77 -2.75
N PRO A 264 13.37 13.51 -2.28
CA PRO A 264 13.87 12.16 -2.07
C PRO A 264 13.28 11.56 -0.78
N VAL A 265 12.91 10.29 -0.87
CA VAL A 265 12.41 9.48 0.24
C VAL A 265 13.27 8.23 0.34
N PRO A 266 14.07 8.09 1.42
CA PRO A 266 14.98 6.96 1.58
C PRO A 266 14.26 5.61 1.51
N VAL A 267 14.88 4.66 0.82
CA VAL A 267 14.46 3.26 0.72
C VAL A 267 15.69 2.36 0.64
N THR A 268 15.62 1.18 1.24
CA THR A 268 16.69 0.17 1.12
C THR A 268 16.20 -0.99 0.27
N TYR A 269 16.98 -1.32 -0.76
CA TYR A 269 16.81 -2.50 -1.59
C TYR A 269 17.90 -3.52 -1.29
N ILE A 270 17.63 -4.79 -1.58
CA ILE A 270 18.54 -5.90 -1.26
C ILE A 270 18.74 -6.78 -2.49
N LEU A 271 19.98 -7.10 -2.84
CA LEU A 271 20.27 -8.28 -3.65
C LEU A 271 20.53 -9.45 -2.69
N ASP A 272 19.65 -10.44 -2.69
CA ASP A 272 19.66 -11.54 -1.73
C ASP A 272 20.15 -12.84 -2.37
N PHE A 273 21.33 -13.30 -1.96
CA PHE A 273 21.93 -14.58 -2.37
C PHE A 273 22.09 -15.53 -1.17
N SER A 274 21.34 -15.30 -0.08
CA SER A 274 21.45 -16.07 1.16
C SER A 274 20.82 -17.46 1.13
N ASN A 275 20.16 -17.84 0.03
CA ASN A 275 19.54 -19.14 -0.09
C ASN A 275 20.61 -20.25 0.00
N PRO A 276 20.52 -21.18 0.97
CA PRO A 276 21.53 -22.22 1.18
C PRO A 276 21.65 -23.20 0.01
N LYS A 277 20.66 -23.23 -0.90
CA LYS A 277 20.69 -24.05 -2.12
C LYS A 277 21.52 -23.45 -3.26
N VAL A 278 22.03 -22.23 -3.10
CA VAL A 278 22.89 -21.57 -4.09
C VAL A 278 24.24 -22.27 -4.12
N ASN A 279 24.60 -22.84 -5.27
CA ASN A 279 25.92 -23.42 -5.50
C ASN A 279 26.90 -22.33 -5.95
N TRP A 280 27.77 -21.87 -5.04
CA TRP A 280 28.73 -20.80 -5.33
C TRP A 280 29.88 -21.21 -6.26
N GLU A 281 30.04 -22.51 -6.53
CA GLU A 281 31.01 -23.00 -7.51
C GLU A 281 30.47 -22.96 -8.95
N ASP A 282 29.18 -22.71 -9.13
CA ASP A 282 28.56 -22.57 -10.44
C ASP A 282 28.97 -21.22 -11.08
N GLU A 283 29.64 -21.29 -12.23
CA GLU A 283 30.07 -20.11 -12.99
C GLU A 283 28.88 -19.23 -13.40
N ALA A 284 27.72 -19.81 -13.71
CA ALA A 284 26.53 -19.03 -14.05
C ALA A 284 25.99 -18.23 -12.85
N ILE A 285 26.19 -18.73 -11.62
CA ILE A 285 25.82 -18.00 -10.39
C ILE A 285 26.80 -16.84 -10.18
N LYS A 286 28.10 -17.06 -10.38
CA LYS A 286 29.12 -15.99 -10.27
C LYS A 286 28.86 -14.88 -11.29
N GLU A 287 28.67 -15.25 -12.56
CA GLU A 287 28.36 -14.32 -13.66
C GLU A 287 27.08 -13.53 -13.37
N ARG A 288 26.04 -14.18 -12.86
CA ARG A 288 24.81 -13.50 -12.44
C ARG A 288 25.04 -12.48 -11.33
N VAL A 289 25.85 -12.81 -10.32
CA VAL A 289 26.18 -11.87 -9.23
C VAL A 289 26.97 -10.68 -9.77
N GLU A 290 27.96 -10.93 -10.61
CA GLU A 290 28.76 -9.88 -11.26
C GLU A 290 27.88 -8.96 -12.10
N TYR A 291 27.01 -9.51 -12.97
CA TYR A 291 26.05 -8.75 -13.77
C TYR A 291 25.14 -7.85 -12.91
N LEU A 292 24.51 -8.42 -11.88
CA LEU A 292 23.57 -7.67 -11.03
C LEU A 292 24.27 -6.59 -10.19
N THR A 293 25.50 -6.84 -9.75
CA THR A 293 26.25 -5.89 -8.91
C THR A 293 27.01 -4.84 -9.72
N GLY A 294 27.37 -5.14 -10.97
CA GLY A 294 28.02 -4.21 -11.91
C GLY A 294 27.21 -2.94 -12.13
N VAL A 295 25.87 -3.07 -12.21
CA VAL A 295 24.92 -1.95 -12.33
C VAL A 295 25.12 -0.88 -11.25
N PHE A 296 25.55 -1.28 -10.05
CA PHE A 296 25.71 -0.36 -8.90
C PHE A 296 27.17 0.04 -8.64
N ALA A 297 28.13 -0.52 -9.37
CA ALA A 297 29.55 -0.32 -9.10
C ALA A 297 30.25 0.49 -10.19
N GLU A 298 29.79 0.39 -11.43
CA GLU A 298 30.51 0.93 -12.59
C GLU A 298 30.02 2.33 -12.96
N ASN A 299 30.96 3.22 -13.30
CA ASN A 299 30.69 4.51 -13.95
C ASN A 299 29.79 5.53 -13.20
N ILE A 300 29.61 5.36 -11.88
CA ILE A 300 28.88 6.32 -11.03
C ILE A 300 29.79 7.45 -10.55
N LYS A 301 29.48 8.69 -10.95
CA LYS A 301 30.17 9.91 -10.50
C LYS A 301 29.71 10.32 -9.09
N ARG A 302 30.57 11.04 -8.36
CA ARG A 302 30.34 11.39 -6.93
C ARG A 302 29.24 12.42 -6.72
N ASP A 303 29.10 13.34 -7.67
CA ASP A 303 28.24 14.53 -7.66
C ASP A 303 26.89 14.29 -8.35
N LYS A 304 26.69 13.09 -8.91
CA LYS A 304 25.51 12.76 -9.73
C LYS A 304 24.56 11.80 -9.05
N VAL A 305 23.29 11.94 -9.41
CA VAL A 305 22.20 11.04 -9.03
C VAL A 305 21.74 10.29 -10.26
N TYR A 306 21.72 8.97 -10.14
CA TYR A 306 21.34 8.06 -11.21
C TYR A 306 20.00 7.40 -10.90
N LYS A 307 19.13 7.34 -11.90
CA LYS A 307 17.92 6.53 -11.89
C LYS A 307 18.21 5.14 -12.44
N THR A 308 17.67 4.13 -11.79
CA THR A 308 17.61 2.77 -12.32
C THR A 308 16.22 2.18 -12.11
N SER A 309 15.84 1.22 -12.96
CA SER A 309 14.52 0.60 -12.95
C SER A 309 14.68 -0.90 -12.75
N TRP A 310 13.94 -1.48 -11.81
CA TRP A 310 14.12 -2.87 -11.40
C TRP A 310 12.80 -3.58 -11.15
N ARG A 311 12.81 -4.89 -11.46
CA ARG A 311 11.84 -5.82 -10.89
C ARG A 311 12.35 -6.22 -9.51
N TYR A 312 11.47 -6.20 -8.53
CA TYR A 312 11.77 -6.59 -7.16
C TYR A 312 10.71 -7.53 -6.61
N MET A 313 11.07 -8.31 -5.58
CA MET A 313 10.16 -9.10 -4.77
C MET A 313 9.87 -8.39 -3.45
N ILE A 314 8.63 -8.49 -3.00
CA ILE A 314 8.20 -8.02 -1.69
C ILE A 314 8.28 -9.20 -0.72
N PHE A 315 9.10 -9.06 0.32
CA PHE A 315 9.18 -10.04 1.39
C PHE A 315 8.77 -9.40 2.71
N GLU A 316 7.62 -9.79 3.25
CA GLU A 316 7.15 -9.38 4.57
C GLU A 316 6.77 -10.61 5.39
N GLY A 317 7.64 -10.98 6.31
CA GLY A 317 7.36 -12.08 7.22
C GLY A 317 8.61 -12.63 7.85
N ASN A 318 8.65 -13.93 8.12
CA ASN A 318 9.74 -14.49 8.93
C ASN A 318 10.87 -14.97 8.01
N SER A 319 12.11 -14.65 8.37
CA SER A 319 13.29 -15.18 7.67
C SER A 319 13.28 -16.71 7.67
N GLU A 320 13.53 -17.34 6.52
CA GLU A 320 13.73 -18.79 6.47
C GLU A 320 15.06 -19.14 7.17
N VAL A 321 14.95 -19.57 8.43
CA VAL A 321 16.06 -20.22 9.12
C VAL A 321 15.97 -21.71 8.81
N GLU A 322 17.06 -22.31 8.35
CA GLU A 322 17.11 -23.77 8.20
C GLU A 322 16.94 -24.42 9.58
N LEU A 323 15.86 -25.18 9.73
CA LEU A 323 15.53 -25.86 10.98
C LEU A 323 16.14 -27.26 10.95
N THR A 324 17.02 -27.51 11.90
CA THR A 324 17.64 -28.82 12.10
C THR A 324 17.04 -29.49 13.34
N GLU A 325 17.40 -30.76 13.55
CA GLU A 325 17.01 -31.48 14.77
C GLU A 325 17.48 -30.75 16.05
N LYS A 326 18.55 -29.95 15.97
CA LYS A 326 19.09 -29.19 17.11
C LYS A 326 18.11 -28.10 17.59
N ASP A 327 17.31 -27.56 16.68
CA ASP A 327 16.36 -26.48 16.94
C ASP A 327 15.05 -26.97 17.55
N LEU A 328 14.81 -28.29 17.56
CA LEU A 328 13.64 -28.89 18.18
C LEU A 328 13.66 -28.72 19.71
N SER A 329 12.48 -28.46 20.29
CA SER A 329 12.28 -28.52 21.74
C SER A 329 12.58 -29.94 22.27
N ASN A 330 12.93 -30.06 23.56
CA ASN A 330 13.24 -31.36 24.16
C ASN A 330 12.08 -32.37 24.02
N ASP A 331 10.84 -31.90 24.07
CA ASP A 331 9.64 -32.73 23.84
C ASP A 331 9.54 -33.18 22.37
N LEU A 332 9.73 -32.29 21.40
CA LEU A 332 9.70 -32.65 19.97
C LEU A 332 10.84 -33.60 19.61
N LYS A 333 12.05 -33.38 20.12
CA LYS A 333 13.19 -34.31 19.98
C LYS A 333 12.81 -35.70 20.50
N LYS A 334 12.17 -35.76 21.67
CA LYS A 334 11.73 -37.02 22.26
C LYS A 334 10.64 -37.69 21.42
N ARG A 335 9.67 -36.94 20.88
CA ARG A 335 8.60 -37.49 20.00
C ARG A 335 9.12 -38.02 18.68
N VAL A 336 10.09 -37.33 18.07
CA VAL A 336 10.79 -37.80 16.86
C VAL A 336 11.57 -39.08 17.17
N LYS A 337 12.35 -39.07 18.27
CA LYS A 337 13.12 -40.23 18.71
C LYS A 337 12.25 -41.45 19.04
N LEU A 338 11.06 -41.23 19.60
CA LEU A 338 10.10 -42.30 19.94
C LEU A 338 9.23 -42.72 18.75
N GLY A 339 9.42 -42.13 17.56
CA GLY A 339 8.68 -42.51 16.35
C GLY A 339 7.22 -42.04 16.30
N PHE A 340 6.79 -41.16 17.21
CA PHE A 340 5.43 -40.62 17.20
C PHE A 340 5.19 -39.64 16.04
N ILE A 341 6.25 -38.94 15.61
CA ILE A 341 6.23 -38.00 14.49
C ILE A 341 7.56 -38.10 13.72
N THR A 342 7.56 -37.73 12.44
CA THR A 342 8.79 -37.59 11.67
C THR A 342 9.49 -36.26 11.96
N LEU A 343 10.79 -36.14 11.67
CA LEU A 343 11.52 -34.87 11.73
C LEU A 343 10.83 -33.79 10.89
N GLU A 344 10.32 -34.16 9.70
CA GLU A 344 9.58 -33.26 8.82
C GLU A 344 8.28 -32.77 9.46
N GLN A 345 7.53 -33.65 10.13
CA GLN A 345 6.32 -33.27 10.88
C GLN A 345 6.64 -32.37 12.07
N ALA A 346 7.75 -32.62 12.77
CA ALA A 346 8.22 -31.78 13.86
C ALA A 346 8.64 -30.39 13.37
N ILE A 347 9.39 -30.31 12.26
CA ILE A 347 9.74 -29.05 11.59
C ILE A 347 8.48 -28.32 11.11
N LYS A 348 7.47 -29.04 10.59
CA LYS A 348 6.20 -28.44 10.17
C LYS A 348 5.40 -27.87 11.35
N GLN A 349 5.39 -28.55 12.50
CA GLN A 349 4.77 -28.02 13.73
C GLN A 349 5.50 -26.77 14.23
N MET A 350 6.83 -26.76 14.14
CA MET A 350 7.67 -25.61 14.43
C MET A 350 7.34 -24.44 13.48
N ARG A 351 7.20 -24.67 12.17
CA ARG A 351 6.81 -23.64 11.18
C ARG A 351 5.42 -23.02 11.44
N GLY A 352 4.52 -23.73 12.12
CA GLY A 352 3.25 -23.16 12.60
C GLY A 352 3.42 -22.02 13.61
N ASN A 353 4.56 -21.99 14.31
CA ASN A 353 4.99 -20.94 15.23
C ASN A 353 6.10 -20.10 14.57
N SER A 354 5.76 -19.17 13.67
CA SER A 354 6.61 -18.05 13.17
C SER A 354 8.11 -18.16 13.50
N ILE A 355 8.85 -18.93 12.69
CA ILE A 355 10.28 -19.16 12.93
C ILE A 355 11.10 -18.16 12.14
N GLY A 356 12.04 -17.51 12.83
CA GLY A 356 12.89 -16.47 12.27
C GLY A 356 12.45 -15.07 12.71
N ASN A 357 13.33 -14.09 12.50
CA ASN A 357 13.02 -12.70 12.77
C ASN A 357 12.02 -12.19 11.72
N LYS A 358 11.06 -11.36 12.15
CA LYS A 358 10.21 -10.61 11.21
C LYS A 358 11.09 -9.64 10.43
N ILE A 359 11.11 -9.80 9.12
CA ILE A 359 11.84 -8.95 8.19
C ILE A 359 10.87 -8.36 7.16
N LYS A 360 11.19 -7.15 6.72
CA LYS A 360 10.53 -6.47 5.61
C LYS A 360 11.62 -6.06 4.64
N GLU A 361 11.63 -6.68 3.47
CA GLU A 361 12.69 -6.50 2.48
C GLU A 361 12.10 -6.29 1.09
N LEU A 362 12.74 -5.41 0.32
CA LEU A 362 12.49 -5.21 -1.10
C LEU A 362 13.67 -5.82 -1.86
N ARG A 363 13.50 -7.03 -2.38
CA ARG A 363 14.60 -7.81 -2.97
C ARG A 363 14.66 -7.61 -4.46
N LEU A 364 15.73 -7.01 -4.97
CA LEU A 364 15.93 -6.82 -6.39
C LEU A 364 16.12 -8.17 -7.09
N VAL A 365 15.48 -8.34 -8.24
CA VAL A 365 15.52 -9.59 -9.02
C VAL A 365 16.34 -9.40 -10.29
N MET A 366 16.00 -8.37 -11.07
CA MET A 366 16.67 -8.02 -12.31
C MET A 366 16.39 -6.56 -12.68
N PRO A 367 17.34 -5.89 -13.37
CA PRO A 367 17.07 -4.60 -13.98
C PRO A 367 15.98 -4.73 -15.04
N VAL A 368 15.29 -3.63 -15.30
CA VAL A 368 14.24 -3.50 -16.32
C VAL A 368 14.56 -2.26 -17.15
N GLY A 369 14.54 -2.38 -18.47
CA GLY A 369 14.90 -1.29 -19.38
C GLY A 369 15.62 -1.81 -20.62
N GLU A 370 16.00 -0.89 -21.50
CA GLU A 370 16.91 -1.18 -22.63
C GLU A 370 18.32 -1.46 -22.07
N GLU A 371 19.08 -2.37 -22.72
CA GLU A 371 20.40 -2.82 -22.24
C GLU A 371 21.33 -1.64 -21.87
N ASP A 372 21.37 -0.59 -22.70
CA ASP A 372 22.23 0.58 -22.50
C ASP A 372 21.65 1.66 -21.56
N LYS A 373 20.41 1.50 -21.08
CA LYS A 373 19.69 2.52 -20.27
C LYS A 373 19.33 2.05 -18.87
N THR A 374 19.97 0.97 -18.39
CA THR A 374 19.72 0.43 -17.04
C THR A 374 20.03 1.45 -15.94
N LEU A 375 20.99 2.35 -16.17
CA LEU A 375 21.39 3.41 -15.25
C LEU A 375 21.48 4.75 -16.01
N MET A 376 20.70 5.74 -15.58
CA MET A 376 20.58 7.05 -16.26
C MET A 376 20.91 8.18 -15.30
N GLU A 377 21.86 9.05 -15.65
CA GLU A 377 22.11 10.32 -14.95
C GLU A 377 20.87 11.20 -15.11
N GLU A 378 20.23 11.61 -14.01
CA GLU A 378 18.96 12.36 -14.04
C GLU A 378 18.99 13.67 -13.25
N TYR A 379 19.73 13.72 -12.15
CA TYR A 379 19.82 14.90 -11.28
C TYR A 379 21.24 15.12 -10.77
N GLU A 380 21.53 16.35 -10.37
CA GLU A 380 22.62 16.64 -9.43
C GLU A 380 22.17 16.35 -7.99
N ILE A 381 23.11 16.23 -7.05
CA ILE A 381 22.77 16.04 -5.63
C ILE A 381 21.98 17.23 -5.09
N GLU A 382 22.31 18.44 -5.55
CA GLU A 382 21.69 19.70 -5.12
C GLU A 382 20.23 19.84 -5.56
N ASP A 383 19.80 19.10 -6.58
CA ASP A 383 18.41 19.10 -7.06
C ASP A 383 17.45 18.37 -6.10
N LEU A 384 17.99 17.51 -5.23
CA LEU A 384 17.21 16.71 -4.28
C LEU A 384 16.99 17.50 -2.99
N VAL A 385 15.76 17.97 -2.76
CA VAL A 385 15.41 18.75 -1.58
C VAL A 385 14.61 17.87 -0.60
N PRO A 386 15.16 17.53 0.59
CA PRO A 386 14.44 16.78 1.60
C PRO A 386 13.10 17.44 1.97
N PRO A 387 12.10 16.66 2.42
CA PRO A 387 10.81 17.22 2.79
C PRO A 387 10.96 18.25 3.92
N VAL A 388 10.54 19.49 3.65
CA VAL A 388 10.46 20.55 4.66
C VAL A 388 9.23 20.31 5.52
N ILE A 389 9.42 20.14 6.83
CA ILE A 389 8.33 20.06 7.79
C ILE A 389 7.83 21.49 8.04
N GLU A 390 6.76 21.92 7.36
CA GLU A 390 6.00 23.08 7.83
C GLU A 390 5.39 22.72 9.19
N ASN A 391 5.94 23.27 10.28
CA ASN A 391 5.40 23.17 11.62
C ASN A 391 4.05 23.92 11.72
N LYS A 392 3.00 23.42 11.04
CA LYS A 392 1.61 23.91 11.23
C LYS A 392 1.05 23.60 12.62
N VAL A 393 1.82 22.91 13.47
CA VAL A 393 1.45 22.68 14.88
C VAL A 393 1.61 23.96 15.69
N ASN A 394 2.66 24.76 15.45
CA ASN A 394 2.90 25.97 16.23
C ASN A 394 1.93 27.10 15.89
N GLU A 395 1.56 27.28 14.62
CA GLU A 395 0.58 28.32 14.25
C GLU A 395 -0.84 28.03 14.78
N VAL A 396 -1.21 26.76 14.95
CA VAL A 396 -2.53 26.37 15.48
C VAL A 396 -2.55 26.47 17.01
N GLU A 397 -1.45 26.12 17.69
CA GLU A 397 -1.33 26.30 19.15
C GLU A 397 -1.20 27.78 19.54
N GLU A 398 -0.49 28.61 18.76
CA GLU A 398 -0.40 30.05 19.01
C GLU A 398 -1.74 30.76 18.75
N LYS A 399 -2.45 30.41 17.67
CA LYS A 399 -3.80 30.94 17.41
C LYS A 399 -4.82 30.48 18.45
N ALA A 400 -4.75 29.23 18.90
CA ALA A 400 -5.63 28.73 19.96
C ALA A 400 -5.36 29.41 21.31
N LYS A 401 -4.10 29.71 21.64
CA LYS A 401 -3.75 30.49 22.83
C LYS A 401 -4.22 31.93 22.74
N GLN A 402 -4.06 32.58 21.58
CA GLN A 402 -4.58 33.94 21.36
C GLN A 402 -6.11 34.00 21.48
N GLU A 403 -6.84 33.02 20.91
CA GLU A 403 -8.31 32.93 21.05
C GLU A 403 -8.76 32.63 22.50
N GLU A 404 -7.97 31.90 23.29
CA GLU A 404 -8.25 31.66 24.72
C GLU A 404 -7.97 32.90 25.57
N GLU A 405 -6.90 33.64 25.28
CA GLU A 405 -6.56 34.91 25.96
C GLU A 405 -7.62 35.99 25.68
N GLU A 406 -8.06 36.14 24.42
CA GLU A 406 -9.13 37.09 24.05
C GLU A 406 -10.47 36.74 24.72
N LYS A 407 -10.82 35.45 24.83
CA LYS A 407 -12.03 35.02 25.55
C LYS A 407 -11.95 35.29 27.05
N GLN A 408 -10.79 35.08 27.67
CA GLN A 408 -10.62 35.37 29.09
C GLN A 408 -10.67 36.86 29.39
N GLU A 409 -10.16 37.69 28.48
CA GLU A 409 -10.18 39.14 28.60
C GLU A 409 -11.61 39.70 28.42
N GLN A 410 -12.38 39.12 27.50
CA GLN A 410 -13.79 39.47 27.28
C GLN A 410 -14.68 39.07 28.47
N VAL A 411 -14.45 37.90 29.07
CA VAL A 411 -15.15 37.48 30.30
C VAL A 411 -14.81 38.40 31.48
N LYS A 412 -13.56 38.86 31.61
CA LYS A 412 -13.19 39.84 32.65
C LYS A 412 -13.88 41.19 32.44
N GLN A 413 -13.97 41.67 31.20
CA GLN A 413 -14.66 42.91 30.88
C GLN A 413 -16.17 42.81 31.19
N ASP A 414 -16.81 41.70 30.84
CA ASP A 414 -18.24 41.47 31.12
C ASP A 414 -18.53 41.37 32.62
N VAL A 415 -17.68 40.68 33.39
CA VAL A 415 -17.81 40.59 34.85
C VAL A 415 -17.61 41.96 35.51
N THR A 416 -16.66 42.76 35.01
CA THR A 416 -16.41 44.12 35.53
C THR A 416 -17.58 45.06 35.23
N ALA A 417 -18.13 45.00 34.03
CA ALA A 417 -19.31 45.77 33.64
C ALA A 417 -20.57 45.38 34.44
N GLN A 418 -20.75 44.08 34.75
CA GLN A 418 -21.83 43.62 35.62
C GLN A 418 -21.64 44.05 37.09
N PHE A 419 -20.40 44.08 37.58
CA PHE A 419 -20.09 44.53 38.93
C PHE A 419 -20.34 46.04 39.09
N ASP A 420 -19.88 46.86 38.13
CA ASP A 420 -20.10 48.31 38.14
C ASP A 420 -21.58 48.71 38.01
N ALA A 421 -22.39 47.87 37.35
CA ALA A 421 -23.83 48.05 37.24
C ALA A 421 -24.61 47.70 38.52
N MET A 422 -24.03 46.95 39.47
CA MET A 422 -24.66 46.63 40.76
C MET A 422 -24.48 47.73 41.81
N PHE A 423 -23.55 48.68 41.61
CA PHE A 423 -23.25 49.75 42.56
C PHE A 423 -23.61 51.16 42.03
N LYS A 424 -24.35 51.23 40.92
CA LYS A 424 -25.10 52.41 40.47
C LYS A 424 -26.59 52.16 40.69
#